data_AF-A0A0S2ZR40-F1
#
_entry.id   AF-A0A0S2ZR40-F1
#
_cell.length_a   1.000
_cell.length_b   1.000
_cell.length_c   1.000
_cell.angle_alpha   90.00
_cell.angle_beta   90.00
_cell.angle_gamma   90.00
#
_symmetry.space_group_name_H-M   'P 1'
#
loop_
_entity.id
_entity.type
_entity.pdbx_description
1 polymer ?
#
loop_
_entity_poly.entity_id
_entity_poly.type
_entity_poly.pdbx_seq_one_letter_code
_entity_poly.pdbx_strand_id
1 'polypeptide(L)'
;MLTTDEFLEKYDKELLKFEECKELSLFLDFQSTENSTFEDVENCSGYQIFKIINFKTKKMRYFLQFQNETQEYRILELKYK
;
A
#
# COMPACT_ATOMS: atom_id res chain seq x y z
N MET A 1 12.92 4.40 2.51
CA MET A 1 11.77 3.65 3.06
C MET A 1 10.60 4.61 3.09
N LEU A 2 9.51 4.29 2.39
CA LEU A 2 8.33 5.15 2.31
C LEU A 2 7.55 5.05 3.63
N THR A 3 7.15 6.17 4.21
CA THR A 3 6.31 6.12 5.41
C THR A 3 4.86 5.79 5.06
N THR A 4 4.10 5.24 6.01
CA THR A 4 2.67 4.97 5.82
C THR A 4 1.87 6.24 5.52
N ASP A 5 2.23 7.38 6.12
CA ASP A 5 1.56 8.67 5.88
C ASP A 5 1.87 9.24 4.48
N GLU A 6 3.14 9.18 4.04
CA GLU A 6 3.54 9.61 2.69
C GLU A 6 2.90 8.75 1.59
N PHE A 7 2.81 7.44 1.82
CA PHE A 7 2.11 6.53 0.90
C PHE A 7 0.64 6.92 0.74
N LEU A 8 -0.07 7.12 1.86
CA LEU A 8 -1.49 7.51 1.82
C LEU A 8 -1.67 8.85 1.09
N GLU A 9 -0.81 9.83 1.36
CA GLU A 9 -0.87 11.12 0.69
C GLU A 9 -0.66 10.99 -0.83
N LYS A 10 0.35 10.24 -1.26
CA LYS A 10 0.61 10.00 -2.69
C LYS A 10 -0.52 9.21 -3.34
N TYR A 11 -1.04 8.18 -2.67
CA TYR A 11 -2.15 7.37 -3.16
C TYR A 11 -3.41 8.22 -3.36
N ASP A 12 -3.80 9.00 -2.35
CA ASP A 12 -5.01 9.84 -2.38
C ASP A 12 -4.93 10.98 -3.40
N LYS A 13 -3.72 11.45 -3.71
CA LYS A 13 -3.47 12.47 -4.74
C LYS A 13 -3.17 11.88 -6.12
N GLU A 14 -3.24 10.56 -6.29
CA GLU A 14 -2.91 9.85 -7.53
C GLU A 14 -1.48 10.16 -8.04
N LEU A 15 -0.52 10.32 -7.13
CA LEU A 15 0.87 10.68 -7.41
C LEU A 15 1.86 9.51 -7.38
N LEU A 16 1.39 8.29 -7.11
CA LEU A 16 2.25 7.09 -7.12
C LEU A 16 2.72 6.78 -8.54
N LYS A 17 4.04 6.80 -8.74
CA LYS A 17 4.64 6.49 -10.04
C LYS A 17 4.81 4.98 -10.20
N PHE A 18 4.87 4.54 -11.46
CA PHE A 18 5.14 3.15 -11.83
C PHE A 18 6.36 2.55 -11.12
N GLU A 19 7.51 3.26 -11.14
CA GLU A 19 8.73 2.76 -10.49
C GLU A 19 8.59 2.62 -8.97
N GLU A 20 7.84 3.51 -8.32
CA GLU A 20 7.57 3.41 -6.88
C GLU A 20 6.71 2.17 -6.58
N CYS A 21 5.68 1.93 -7.38
CA CYS A 21 4.85 0.74 -7.27
C CYS A 21 5.64 -0.56 -7.52
N LYS A 22 6.56 -0.54 -8.48
CA LYS A 22 7.46 -1.66 -8.76
C LYS A 22 8.43 -1.92 -7.61
N GLU A 23 9.04 -0.88 -7.04
CA GLU A 23 9.89 -1.01 -5.86
C GLU A 23 9.11 -1.59 -4.66
N LEU A 24 7.91 -1.08 -4.41
CA LEU A 24 7.00 -1.59 -3.37
C LEU A 24 6.64 -3.06 -3.58
N SER A 25 6.51 -3.52 -4.84
CA SER A 25 6.24 -4.92 -5.13
C SER A 25 7.40 -5.88 -4.86
N LEU A 26 8.65 -5.38 -4.85
CA LEU A 26 9.86 -6.17 -4.58
C LEU A 26 10.16 -6.25 -3.09
N PHE A 27 9.91 -5.16 -2.36
CA PHE A 27 10.14 -5.05 -0.93
C PHE A 27 9.09 -4.13 -0.31
N LEU A 28 7.92 -4.70 0.02
CA LEU A 28 6.85 -3.96 0.65
C LEU A 28 7.15 -3.82 2.15
N ASP A 29 7.84 -2.73 2.51
CA ASP A 29 8.11 -2.39 3.89
C ASP A 29 7.90 -0.89 4.09
N PHE A 30 6.84 -0.55 4.81
CA PHE A 30 6.52 0.84 5.15
C PHE A 30 7.03 1.16 6.53
N GLN A 31 7.62 2.36 6.67
CA GLN A 31 7.93 2.86 7.98
C GLN A 31 6.66 3.38 8.65
N SER A 32 6.24 2.74 9.74
CA SER A 32 5.14 3.22 10.57
C SER A 32 5.45 4.60 11.17
N THR A 33 4.41 5.39 11.39
CA THR A 33 4.48 6.70 12.04
C THR A 33 3.72 6.69 13.36
N GLU A 34 3.73 7.81 14.09
CA GLU A 34 2.84 8.02 15.25
C GLU A 34 1.34 7.97 14.87
N ASN A 35 1.01 8.16 13.58
CA ASN A 35 -0.36 8.30 13.09
C ASN A 35 -0.90 7.01 12.48
N SER A 36 -0.03 6.18 11.93
CA SER A 36 -0.43 5.01 11.18
C SER A 36 0.60 3.91 11.19
N THR A 37 0.14 2.67 11.03
CA THR A 37 0.99 1.49 10.86
C THR A 37 0.54 0.67 9.66
N PHE A 38 1.45 -0.16 9.18
CA PHE A 38 1.22 -1.15 8.13
C PHE A 38 1.14 -2.55 8.74
N GLU A 39 0.28 -3.39 8.18
CA GLU A 39 0.20 -4.83 8.47
C GLU A 39 -0.05 -5.60 7.18
N ASP A 40 0.70 -6.68 6.98
CA ASP A 40 0.43 -7.67 5.95
C ASP A 40 -0.84 -8.46 6.26
N VAL A 41 -1.66 -8.66 5.24
CA VAL A 41 -2.91 -9.44 5.33
C VAL A 41 -2.76 -10.76 4.58
N GLU A 42 -2.22 -10.70 3.36
CA GLU A 42 -2.03 -11.86 2.50
C GLU A 42 -0.88 -11.62 1.54
N ASN A 43 -0.06 -12.64 1.29
CA ASN A 43 1.03 -12.58 0.32
C ASN A 43 1.04 -13.86 -0.51
N CYS A 44 0.84 -13.74 -1.82
CA CYS A 44 0.74 -14.85 -2.76
C CYS A 44 1.57 -14.56 -4.01
N SER A 45 1.85 -15.58 -4.83
CA SER A 45 2.59 -15.35 -6.08
C SER A 45 1.77 -14.47 -7.02
N GLY A 46 2.18 -13.21 -7.19
CA GLY A 46 1.56 -12.28 -8.13
C GLY A 46 0.77 -11.15 -7.48
N TYR A 47 0.44 -11.23 -6.18
CA TYR A 47 -0.15 -10.11 -5.45
C TYR A 47 0.08 -10.17 -3.94
N GLN A 48 -0.06 -9.01 -3.32
CA GLN A 48 -0.04 -8.84 -1.88
C GLN A 48 -1.23 -7.98 -1.45
N ILE A 49 -1.91 -8.40 -0.39
CA ILE A 49 -2.91 -7.60 0.30
C ILE A 49 -2.30 -7.13 1.60
N PHE A 50 -2.37 -5.83 1.83
CA PHE A 50 -1.95 -5.22 3.07
C PHE A 50 -2.99 -4.21 3.55
N LYS A 51 -2.87 -3.79 4.79
CA LYS A 51 -3.70 -2.72 5.34
C LYS A 51 -2.85 -1.65 6.01
N ILE A 52 -3.34 -0.43 5.94
CA ILE A 52 -2.83 0.69 6.73
C ILE A 52 -3.90 1.07 7.75
N ILE A 53 -3.50 1.07 9.02
CA ILE A 53 -4.35 1.42 10.15
C ILE A 53 -3.99 2.84 10.55
N ASN A 54 -4.95 3.77 10.46
CA ASN A 54 -4.77 5.14 10.91
C ASN A 54 -5.34 5.28 12.33
N PHE A 55 -4.47 5.54 13.30
CA PHE A 55 -4.82 5.61 14.72
C PHE A 55 -5.66 6.84 15.07
N LYS A 56 -5.43 7.96 14.36
CA LYS A 56 -6.17 9.22 14.56
C LYS A 56 -7.64 9.10 14.13
N THR A 57 -7.88 8.53 12.96
CA THR A 57 -9.23 8.41 12.37
C THR A 57 -9.92 7.09 12.71
N LYS A 58 -9.19 6.13 13.30
CA LYS A 58 -9.64 4.75 13.56
C LYS A 58 -10.12 4.03 12.30
N LYS A 59 -9.62 4.43 11.13
CA LYS A 59 -9.94 3.81 9.84
C LYS A 59 -8.85 2.81 9.46
N MET A 60 -9.27 1.72 8.84
CA MET A 60 -8.41 0.73 8.22
C MET A 60 -8.67 0.78 6.72
N ARG A 61 -7.61 0.91 5.93
CA ARG A 61 -7.68 0.89 4.47
C ARG A 61 -6.92 -0.33 3.99
N TYR A 62 -7.55 -1.11 3.12
CA TYR A 62 -6.98 -2.33 2.56
C TYR A 62 -6.53 -2.05 1.13
N PHE A 63 -5.38 -2.57 0.76
CA PHE A 63 -4.77 -2.35 -0.55
C PHE A 63 -4.36 -3.68 -1.16
N LEU A 64 -4.61 -3.81 -2.46
CA LEU A 64 -4.13 -4.88 -3.31
C LEU A 64 -2.98 -4.35 -4.16
N GLN A 65 -1.79 -4.92 -4.00
CA GLN A 65 -0.59 -4.66 -4.79
C GLN A 65 -0.38 -5.82 -5.76
N PHE A 66 -0.33 -5.56 -7.07
CA PHE A 66 0.11 -6.55 -8.03
C PHE A 66 1.64 -6.63 -8.08
N GLN A 67 2.19 -7.83 -8.18
CA GLN A 67 3.65 -8.08 -8.15
C GLN A 67 4.24 -8.41 -9.53
N ASN A 68 3.53 -8.08 -10.61
CA ASN A 68 3.97 -8.38 -11.98
C ASN A 68 3.80 -7.18 -12.92
N GLU A 69 4.63 -7.17 -13.97
CA GLU A 69 4.66 -6.12 -14.98
C GLU A 69 3.39 -6.09 -15.84
N THR A 70 2.76 -7.26 -16.10
CA THR A 70 1.52 -7.34 -16.89
C THR A 70 0.35 -6.59 -16.25
N GLN A 71 0.38 -6.41 -14.93
CA GLN A 71 -0.59 -5.62 -14.16
C GLN A 71 -0.01 -4.28 -13.71
N GLU A 72 1.10 -3.87 -14.33
CA GLU A 72 1.80 -2.60 -14.13
C GLU A 72 2.19 -2.33 -12.68
N TYR A 73 2.41 -3.39 -11.90
CA TYR A 73 2.66 -3.29 -10.45
C TYR A 73 1.61 -2.43 -9.72
N ARG A 74 0.39 -2.36 -10.23
CA ARG A 74 -0.60 -1.38 -9.76
C ARG A 74 -1.04 -1.66 -8.32
N ILE A 75 -1.36 -0.58 -7.60
CA ILE A 75 -1.96 -0.62 -6.27
C ILE A 75 -3.41 -0.16 -6.34
N LEU A 76 -4.31 -0.92 -5.72
CA LEU A 76 -5.74 -0.63 -5.67
C LEU A 76 -6.25 -0.68 -4.22
N GLU A 77 -7.06 0.28 -3.81
CA GLU A 77 -7.77 0.23 -2.54
C GLU A 77 -9.01 -0.67 -2.62
N LEU A 78 -9.09 -1.65 -1.73
CA LEU A 78 -10.22 -2.56 -1.59
C LEU A 78 -11.31 -1.88 -0.75
N LYS A 79 -12.36 -1.39 -1.42
CA LYS A 79 -13.53 -0.80 -0.76
C LYS A 79 -14.60 -1.87 -0.55
N TYR A 80 -14.72 -2.37 0.68
CA TYR A 80 -15.89 -3.14 1.07
C TYR A 80 -17.11 -2.21 1.15
N LYS A 81 -18.24 -2.64 0.57
CA LYS A 81 -19.54 -1.95 0.66
C LYS A 81 -20.27 -2.30 1.95
#